data_AF-A0A6B1DZ96-F1
#
_entry.id   AF-A0A6B1DZ96-F1
#
_cell.length_a   1.000
_cell.length_b   1.000
_cell.length_c   1.000
_cell.angle_alpha   90.00
_cell.angle_beta   90.00
_cell.angle_gamma   90.00
#
_symmetry.space_group_name_H-M   'P 1'
#
loop_
_entity.id
_entity.type
_entity.pdbx_description
1 polymer ?
#
loop_
_entity_poly.entity_id
_entity_poly.type
_entity_poly.pdbx_seq_one_letter_code
_entity_poly.pdbx_strand_id
1 'polypeptide(L)'
;ERAARVYAFDIERAMLVEARAQLRDKDLRNWSLVAADNGRMPLPANCADLAIEGWSFNHALDWQPNAWRELVDQLLAEMQRVLKPGGVAILIEDLGIGRTQPQAPSADVARLYNHWQERHGFQHRWIRSDYQFASPSEASELAGMFFGATLAEQCLRSPQITLPECTGIWWKRF
;
A
#
# COMPACT_ATOMS: atom_id res chain seq x y z
N GLU A 1 -15.55 14.84 5.22
CA GLU A 1 -16.18 14.74 3.89
C GLU A 1 -16.09 13.30 3.39
N ARG A 2 -16.95 12.89 2.44
CA ARG A 2 -16.91 11.55 1.81
C ARG A 2 -16.61 11.72 0.32
N ALA A 3 -15.82 10.81 -0.25
CA ALA A 3 -15.54 10.83 -1.69
C ALA A 3 -16.83 10.67 -2.51
N ALA A 4 -16.99 11.46 -3.57
CA ALA A 4 -18.15 11.35 -4.47
C ALA A 4 -18.14 10.06 -5.30
N ARG A 5 -16.96 9.57 -5.66
CA ARG A 5 -16.73 8.34 -6.43
C ARG A 5 -15.38 7.72 -6.03
N VAL A 6 -15.33 6.39 -5.99
CA VAL A 6 -14.11 5.60 -5.76
C VAL A 6 -13.95 4.63 -6.92
N TYR A 7 -12.78 4.62 -7.53
CA TYR A 7 -12.37 3.56 -8.46
C TYR A 7 -11.23 2.81 -7.78
N ALA A 8 -11.41 1.51 -7.57
CA ALA A 8 -10.42 0.63 -6.96
C ALA A 8 -10.02 -0.46 -7.95
N PHE A 9 -8.73 -0.75 -7.97
CA PHE A 9 -8.08 -1.59 -8.96
C PHE A 9 -7.16 -2.59 -8.28
N ASP A 10 -7.05 -3.76 -8.87
CA ASP A 10 -6.09 -4.80 -8.52
C ASP A 10 -5.84 -5.64 -9.77
N ILE A 11 -4.65 -6.17 -9.96
CA ILE A 11 -4.40 -7.11 -11.07
C ILE A 11 -5.05 -8.47 -10.78
N GLU A 12 -5.14 -8.84 -9.51
CA GLU A 12 -5.67 -10.11 -9.04
C GLU A 12 -7.19 -10.08 -8.87
N ARG A 13 -7.88 -10.89 -9.69
CA ARG A 13 -9.35 -10.96 -9.66
C ARG A 13 -9.89 -11.44 -8.32
N ALA A 14 -9.15 -12.30 -7.60
CA ALA A 14 -9.55 -12.79 -6.29
C ALA A 14 -9.68 -11.65 -5.27
N MET A 15 -8.74 -10.69 -5.28
CA MET A 15 -8.78 -9.52 -4.41
C MET A 15 -10.01 -8.64 -4.70
N LEU A 16 -10.39 -8.50 -5.98
CA LEU A 16 -11.60 -7.77 -6.36
C LEU A 16 -12.90 -8.46 -5.94
N VAL A 17 -12.91 -9.80 -5.86
CA VAL A 17 -14.06 -10.55 -5.34
C VAL A 17 -14.23 -10.30 -3.85
N GLU A 18 -13.14 -10.36 -3.09
CA GLU A 18 -13.15 -10.07 -1.65
C GLU A 18 -13.56 -8.61 -1.38
N ALA A 19 -12.94 -7.65 -2.07
CA ALA A 19 -13.29 -6.24 -1.96
C ALA A 19 -14.78 -5.99 -2.25
N ARG A 20 -15.36 -6.71 -3.23
CA ARG A 20 -16.79 -6.60 -3.55
C ARG A 20 -17.68 -7.11 -2.41
N ALA A 21 -17.32 -8.20 -1.76
CA ALA A 21 -18.06 -8.73 -0.62
C ALA A 21 -18.06 -7.71 0.52
N GLN A 22 -16.88 -7.23 0.91
CA GLN A 22 -16.70 -6.24 1.98
C GLN A 22 -17.42 -4.91 1.73
N LEU A 23 -17.45 -4.44 0.48
CA LEU A 23 -18.10 -3.17 0.13
C LEU A 23 -19.64 -3.28 0.06
N ARG A 24 -20.17 -4.46 -0.29
CA ARG A 24 -21.63 -4.70 -0.30
C ARG A 24 -22.22 -4.64 1.10
N ASP A 25 -21.49 -5.14 2.10
CA ASP A 25 -21.94 -5.15 3.49
C ASP A 25 -21.99 -3.74 4.13
N LYS A 26 -21.39 -2.74 3.48
CA LYS A 26 -21.32 -1.35 3.96
C LYS A 26 -22.38 -0.41 3.38
N ASP A 27 -23.29 -0.91 2.54
CA ASP A 27 -24.31 -0.13 1.78
C ASP A 27 -23.74 1.11 1.06
N LEU A 28 -22.48 1.02 0.61
CA LEU A 28 -21.86 2.05 -0.22
C LEU A 28 -22.18 1.76 -1.69
N ARG A 29 -22.45 2.81 -2.48
CA ARG A 29 -22.82 2.67 -3.92
C ARG A 29 -21.94 3.48 -4.87
N ASN A 30 -21.02 4.27 -4.33
CA ASN A 30 -20.16 5.19 -5.04
C ASN A 30 -18.82 4.57 -5.45
N TRP A 31 -18.70 3.25 -5.52
CA TRP A 31 -17.46 2.55 -5.86
C TRP A 31 -17.55 1.76 -7.16
N SER A 32 -16.39 1.44 -7.74
CA SER A 32 -16.24 0.54 -8.89
C SER A 32 -14.95 -0.24 -8.75
N LEU A 33 -15.00 -1.53 -9.09
CA LEU A 33 -13.88 -2.47 -8.98
C LEU A 33 -13.53 -2.97 -10.38
N VAL A 34 -12.29 -2.81 -10.80
CA VAL A 34 -11.83 -3.17 -12.15
C VAL A 34 -10.45 -3.81 -12.06
N ALA A 35 -10.23 -4.88 -12.82
CA ALA A 35 -8.90 -5.48 -12.91
C ALA A 35 -7.99 -4.60 -13.77
N ALA A 36 -6.86 -4.15 -13.22
CA ALA A 36 -5.92 -3.31 -13.92
C ALA A 36 -4.51 -3.36 -13.32
N ASP A 37 -3.51 -3.11 -14.17
CA ASP A 37 -2.11 -2.95 -13.79
C ASP A 37 -1.80 -1.49 -13.45
N ASN A 38 -1.04 -1.26 -12.37
CA ASN A 38 -0.70 0.09 -11.88
C ASN A 38 -0.02 0.99 -12.91
N GLY A 39 0.71 0.42 -13.87
CA GLY A 39 1.35 1.15 -14.96
C GLY A 39 0.40 1.51 -16.10
N ARG A 40 -0.84 1.02 -16.09
CA ARG A 40 -1.84 1.29 -17.13
C ARG A 40 -3.28 1.26 -16.58
N MET A 41 -3.67 2.32 -15.90
CA MET A 41 -5.01 2.52 -15.38
C MET A 41 -6.03 2.75 -16.50
N PRO A 42 -7.18 2.05 -16.50
CA PRO A 42 -8.26 2.23 -17.48
C PRO A 42 -9.13 3.46 -17.15
N LEU A 43 -8.47 4.58 -16.87
CA LEU A 43 -9.08 5.86 -16.54
C LEU A 43 -8.58 6.96 -17.49
N PRO A 44 -9.42 7.95 -17.83
CA PRO A 44 -8.95 9.12 -18.56
C PRO A 44 -7.95 9.92 -17.73
N ALA A 45 -7.16 10.77 -18.40
CA ALA A 45 -6.30 11.70 -17.69
C ALA A 45 -7.11 12.76 -16.93
N ASN A 46 -6.54 13.32 -15.86
CA ASN A 46 -7.14 14.42 -15.09
C ASN A 46 -8.57 14.15 -14.57
N CYS A 47 -8.84 12.95 -14.06
CA CYS A 47 -10.17 12.54 -13.62
C CYS A 47 -10.32 12.40 -12.10
N ALA A 48 -9.22 12.30 -11.36
CA ALA A 48 -9.23 12.07 -9.92
C ALA A 48 -8.66 13.26 -9.15
N ASP A 49 -9.29 13.59 -8.01
CA ASP A 49 -8.76 14.58 -7.06
C ASP A 49 -7.67 13.95 -6.16
N LEU A 50 -7.73 12.64 -5.99
CA LEU A 50 -6.83 11.84 -5.17
C LEU A 50 -6.55 10.49 -5.85
N ALA A 51 -5.28 10.09 -5.89
CA ALA A 51 -4.85 8.75 -6.27
C ALA A 51 -4.10 8.15 -5.08
N ILE A 52 -4.39 6.89 -4.76
CA ILE A 52 -3.79 6.19 -3.63
C ILE A 52 -3.23 4.87 -4.16
N GLU A 53 -1.96 4.67 -3.87
CA GLU A 53 -1.27 3.39 -3.93
C GLU A 53 -1.17 2.86 -2.49
N GLY A 54 -1.32 1.54 -2.32
CA GLY A 54 -1.13 0.92 -1.02
C GLY A 54 -0.55 -0.48 -1.12
N TRP A 55 0.65 -0.64 -0.56
CA TRP A 55 1.41 -1.89 -0.45
C TRP A 55 1.63 -2.59 -1.79
N SER A 56 2.02 -1.83 -2.82
CA SER A 56 2.16 -2.34 -4.18
C SER A 56 3.43 -1.87 -4.88
N PHE A 57 3.82 -0.61 -4.74
CA PHE A 57 4.95 -0.07 -5.52
C PHE A 57 6.31 -0.58 -5.04
N ASN A 58 6.45 -1.03 -3.79
CA ASN A 58 7.66 -1.67 -3.30
C ASN A 58 8.04 -2.92 -4.10
N HIS A 59 7.04 -3.62 -4.65
CA HIS A 59 7.24 -4.84 -5.44
C HIS A 59 7.94 -4.57 -6.78
N ALA A 60 8.07 -3.30 -7.20
CA ALA A 60 8.93 -2.97 -8.33
C ALA A 60 10.37 -3.45 -8.14
N LEU A 61 10.85 -3.53 -6.88
CA LEU A 61 12.16 -4.08 -6.54
C LEU A 61 12.26 -5.57 -6.85
N ASP A 62 11.17 -6.32 -6.71
CA ASP A 62 11.11 -7.76 -7.01
C ASP A 62 10.82 -8.01 -8.49
N TRP A 63 9.93 -7.24 -9.09
CA TRP A 63 9.52 -7.39 -10.49
C TRP A 63 10.63 -7.02 -11.48
N GLN A 64 11.38 -5.95 -11.18
CA GLN A 64 12.46 -5.46 -12.05
C GLN A 64 13.66 -4.97 -11.22
N PRO A 65 14.40 -5.86 -10.53
CA PRO A 65 15.49 -5.48 -9.63
C PRO A 65 16.59 -4.63 -10.28
N ASN A 66 16.81 -4.80 -11.58
CA ASN A 66 17.82 -4.05 -12.34
C ASN A 66 17.31 -2.75 -12.97
N ALA A 67 15.99 -2.51 -12.96
CA ALA A 67 15.33 -1.37 -13.62
C ALA A 67 14.17 -0.81 -12.78
N TRP A 68 14.23 -1.00 -11.46
CA TRP A 68 13.13 -0.67 -10.56
C TRP A 68 12.86 0.84 -10.54
N ARG A 69 13.89 1.68 -10.77
CA ARG A 69 13.74 3.14 -10.83
C ARG A 69 12.90 3.53 -12.03
N GLU A 70 13.19 2.98 -13.19
CA GLU A 70 12.46 3.22 -14.43
C GLU A 70 11.02 2.73 -14.31
N LEU A 71 10.81 1.56 -13.72
CA LEU A 71 9.47 1.03 -13.46
C LEU A 71 8.68 1.95 -12.51
N VAL A 72 9.27 2.34 -11.37
CA VAL A 72 8.63 3.24 -10.40
C VAL A 72 8.35 4.61 -11.01
N ASP A 73 9.24 5.13 -11.85
CA ASP A 73 9.02 6.39 -12.56
C ASP A 73 7.82 6.28 -13.52
N GLN A 74 7.63 5.15 -14.19
CA GLN A 74 6.46 4.88 -15.02
C GLN A 74 5.17 4.76 -14.20
N LEU A 75 5.22 4.03 -13.08
CA LEU A 75 4.08 3.87 -12.17
C LEU A 75 3.62 5.23 -11.60
N LEU A 76 4.57 6.07 -11.17
CA LEU A 76 4.29 7.42 -10.70
C LEU A 76 3.77 8.34 -11.81
N ALA A 77 4.28 8.21 -13.03
CA ALA A 77 3.77 8.96 -14.18
C ALA A 77 2.31 8.60 -14.51
N GLU A 78 1.95 7.32 -14.42
CA GLU A 78 0.58 6.86 -14.62
C GLU A 78 -0.36 7.35 -13.51
N MET A 79 0.10 7.30 -12.26
CA MET A 79 -0.61 7.87 -11.12
C MET A 79 -0.83 9.38 -11.27
N GLN A 80 0.19 10.11 -11.76
CA GLN A 80 0.06 11.54 -12.05
C GLN A 80 -0.90 11.79 -13.22
N ARG A 81 -0.89 10.96 -14.27
CA ARG A 81 -1.75 11.12 -15.45
C ARG A 81 -3.22 11.17 -15.08
N VAL A 82 -3.67 10.31 -14.15
CA VAL A 82 -5.08 10.25 -13.74
C VAL A 82 -5.49 11.40 -12.81
N LEU A 83 -4.53 12.07 -12.17
CA LEU A 83 -4.80 13.19 -11.26
C LEU A 83 -5.13 14.48 -12.02
N LYS A 84 -6.13 15.21 -11.54
CA LYS A 84 -6.41 16.59 -11.98
C LYS A 84 -5.26 17.54 -11.58
N PRO A 85 -5.14 18.71 -12.22
CA PRO A 85 -4.30 19.79 -11.70
C PRO A 85 -4.70 20.12 -10.25
N GLY A 86 -3.73 20.19 -9.34
CA GLY A 86 -3.95 20.36 -7.91
C GLY A 86 -4.25 19.06 -7.15
N GLY A 87 -4.34 17.93 -7.83
CA GLY A 87 -4.62 16.62 -7.27
C GLY A 87 -3.48 16.09 -6.40
N VAL A 88 -3.77 15.09 -5.57
CA VAL A 88 -2.81 14.53 -4.61
C VAL A 88 -2.55 13.06 -4.89
N ALA A 89 -1.27 12.68 -4.97
CA ALA A 89 -0.84 11.29 -4.91
C ALA A 89 -0.50 10.92 -3.46
N ILE A 90 -0.93 9.74 -3.03
CA ILE A 90 -0.55 9.14 -1.75
C ILE A 90 0.01 7.73 -2.01
N LEU A 91 1.20 7.44 -1.49
CA LEU A 91 1.79 6.11 -1.46
C LEU A 91 1.78 5.60 -0.01
N ILE A 92 1.44 4.34 0.21
CA ILE A 92 1.33 3.73 1.54
C ILE A 92 2.13 2.44 1.53
N GLU A 93 3.16 2.36 2.35
CA GLU A 93 4.09 1.22 2.34
C GLU A 93 4.65 0.91 3.73
N ASP A 94 5.23 -0.28 3.87
CA ASP A 94 5.72 -0.79 5.15
C ASP A 94 6.99 -0.06 5.62
N LEU A 95 6.97 0.32 6.89
CA LEU A 95 8.11 0.79 7.67
C LEU A 95 8.34 -0.09 8.90
N GLY A 96 7.88 -1.34 8.89
CA GLY A 96 8.41 -2.37 9.76
C GLY A 96 7.36 -3.15 10.52
N ILE A 97 7.26 -4.42 10.16
CA ILE A 97 6.47 -5.42 10.86
C ILE A 97 7.21 -5.91 12.11
N GLY A 98 6.49 -6.01 13.22
CA GLY A 98 7.02 -6.37 14.53
C GLY A 98 7.83 -5.26 15.19
N ARG A 99 7.72 -4.01 14.70
CA ARG A 99 8.50 -2.86 15.19
C ARG A 99 7.60 -1.74 15.69
N THR A 100 8.07 -1.07 16.74
CA THR A 100 7.40 0.11 17.33
C THR A 100 7.96 1.43 16.84
N GLN A 101 9.06 1.38 16.09
CA GLN A 101 9.74 2.52 15.47
C GLN A 101 9.96 2.22 13.98
N PRO A 102 9.83 3.22 13.10
CA PRO A 102 9.89 3.01 11.66
C PRO A 102 11.30 2.61 11.21
N GLN A 103 11.36 1.58 10.38
CA GLN A 103 12.55 1.09 9.70
C GLN A 103 12.14 0.46 8.37
N ALA A 104 12.75 0.89 7.27
CA ALA A 104 12.55 0.25 5.97
C ALA A 104 12.91 -1.26 6.06
N PRO A 105 12.11 -2.17 5.48
CA PRO A 105 12.35 -3.61 5.52
C PRO A 105 13.73 -4.06 5.01
N SER A 106 14.30 -3.32 4.06
CA SER A 106 15.64 -3.59 3.51
C SER A 106 16.33 -2.29 3.06
N ALA A 107 17.63 -2.38 2.76
CA ALA A 107 18.38 -1.26 2.19
C ALA A 107 17.84 -0.85 0.80
N ASP A 108 17.31 -1.80 0.05
CA ASP A 108 16.76 -1.58 -1.30
C ASP A 108 15.44 -0.82 -1.22
N VAL A 109 14.57 -1.20 -0.28
CA VAL A 109 13.34 -0.48 0.03
C VAL A 109 13.65 0.94 0.56
N ALA A 110 14.68 1.10 1.38
CA ALA A 110 15.13 2.44 1.79
C ALA A 110 15.56 3.30 0.60
N ARG A 111 16.26 2.73 -0.39
CA ARG A 111 16.64 3.45 -1.63
C ARG A 111 15.41 3.86 -2.45
N LEU A 112 14.38 3.01 -2.49
CA LEU A 112 13.10 3.33 -3.14
C LEU A 112 12.41 4.52 -2.45
N TYR A 113 12.30 4.50 -1.13
CA TYR A 113 11.67 5.59 -0.38
C TYR A 113 12.43 6.92 -0.52
N ASN A 114 13.76 6.87 -0.59
CA ASN A 114 14.57 8.05 -0.89
C ASN A 114 14.37 8.53 -2.31
N HIS A 115 14.19 7.64 -3.29
CA HIS A 115 13.86 8.02 -4.68
C HIS A 115 12.56 8.82 -4.74
N TRP A 116 11.51 8.41 -4.02
CA TRP A 116 10.26 9.17 -3.97
C TRP A 116 10.45 10.58 -3.40
N GLN A 117 11.24 10.72 -2.34
CA GLN A 117 11.45 11.99 -1.68
C GLN A 117 12.39 12.91 -2.47
N GLU A 118 13.57 12.43 -2.84
CA GLU A 118 14.63 13.25 -3.44
C GLU A 118 14.38 13.52 -4.92
N ARG A 119 14.00 12.51 -5.70
CA ARG A 119 13.79 12.64 -7.16
C ARG A 119 12.40 13.19 -7.48
N HIS A 120 11.37 12.67 -6.79
CA HIS A 120 9.99 12.99 -7.10
C HIS A 120 9.38 14.05 -6.19
N GLY A 121 10.03 14.42 -5.09
CA GLY A 121 9.57 15.49 -4.21
C GLY A 121 8.39 15.12 -3.33
N PHE A 122 8.19 13.83 -3.03
CA PHE A 122 7.19 13.39 -2.07
C PHE A 122 7.58 13.83 -0.65
N GLN A 123 6.60 14.30 0.10
CA GLN A 123 6.70 14.49 1.55
C GLN A 123 6.35 13.17 2.24
N HIS A 124 6.85 12.97 3.46
CA HIS A 124 6.67 11.71 4.18
C HIS A 124 6.34 11.92 5.65
N ARG A 125 5.49 11.04 6.19
CA ARG A 125 5.28 10.81 7.62
C ARG A 125 4.96 9.34 7.82
N TRP A 126 5.09 8.85 9.04
CA TRP A 126 4.69 7.49 9.39
C TRP A 126 3.66 7.51 10.52
N ILE A 127 2.93 6.41 10.65
CA ILE A 127 1.97 6.15 11.72
C ILE A 127 2.17 4.74 12.28
N ARG A 128 1.66 4.49 13.50
CA ARG A 128 1.46 3.12 13.99
C ARG A 128 0.21 2.53 13.32
N SER A 129 0.32 1.27 12.93
CA SER A 129 -0.69 0.52 12.18
C SER A 129 -0.78 -0.92 12.67
N ASP A 130 -0.64 -1.08 13.99
CA ASP A 130 -0.54 -2.38 14.65
C ASP A 130 -1.69 -3.32 14.29
N TYR A 131 -1.36 -4.58 13.99
CA TYR A 131 -2.35 -5.62 13.76
C TYR A 131 -2.93 -6.09 15.09
N GLN A 132 -4.26 -6.23 15.13
CA GLN A 132 -5.00 -6.72 16.28
C GLN A 132 -5.60 -8.09 15.94
N PHE A 133 -5.27 -9.09 16.75
CA PHE A 133 -5.77 -10.46 16.63
C PHE A 133 -6.73 -10.79 17.77
N ALA A 134 -7.50 -11.86 17.63
CA ALA A 134 -8.36 -12.43 18.66
C ALA A 134 -7.58 -13.33 19.62
N SER A 135 -6.47 -13.94 19.19
CA SER A 135 -5.64 -14.79 20.04
C SER A 135 -4.17 -14.87 19.57
N PRO A 136 -3.23 -15.28 20.45
CA PRO A 136 -1.84 -15.53 20.03
C PRO A 136 -1.71 -16.63 18.97
N SER A 137 -2.63 -17.62 18.97
CA SER A 137 -2.65 -18.68 17.96
C SER A 137 -3.01 -18.15 16.58
N GLU A 138 -4.05 -17.32 16.50
CA GLU A 138 -4.44 -16.65 15.25
C GLU A 138 -3.35 -15.69 14.78
N ALA A 139 -2.76 -14.91 15.70
CA ALA A 139 -1.62 -14.04 15.38
C ALA A 139 -0.46 -14.85 14.78
N SER A 140 -0.13 -16.00 15.36
CA SER A 140 0.93 -16.89 14.85
C SER A 140 0.62 -17.43 13.45
N GLU A 141 -0.61 -17.92 13.24
CA GLU A 141 -1.06 -18.47 11.95
C GLU A 141 -1.01 -17.41 10.85
N LEU A 142 -1.67 -16.27 11.05
CA LEU A 142 -1.77 -15.23 10.04
C LEU A 142 -0.44 -14.52 9.80
N ALA A 143 0.28 -14.13 10.87
CA ALA A 143 1.60 -13.51 10.69
C ALA A 143 2.61 -14.48 10.06
N GLY A 144 2.51 -15.78 10.34
CA GLY A 144 3.35 -16.79 9.71
C GLY A 144 3.10 -16.92 8.21
N MET A 145 1.82 -16.90 7.81
CA MET A 145 1.43 -16.97 6.40
C MET A 145 1.90 -15.76 5.60
N PHE A 146 1.80 -14.55 6.16
CA PHE A 146 2.13 -13.31 5.45
C PHE A 146 3.60 -12.86 5.62
N PHE A 147 4.19 -13.08 6.79
CA PHE A 147 5.47 -12.47 7.17
C PHE A 147 6.54 -13.48 7.61
N GLY A 148 6.21 -14.78 7.60
CA GLY A 148 7.15 -15.88 7.80
C GLY A 148 7.24 -16.43 9.23
N ALA A 149 7.89 -17.59 9.34
CA ALA A 149 7.91 -18.41 10.56
C ALA A 149 8.51 -17.69 11.79
N THR A 150 9.49 -16.82 11.60
CA THR A 150 10.11 -16.08 12.72
C THR A 150 9.10 -15.19 13.44
N LEU A 151 8.25 -14.48 12.70
CA LEU A 151 7.18 -13.65 13.28
C LEU A 151 6.06 -14.51 13.86
N ALA A 152 5.75 -15.65 13.23
CA ALA A 152 4.79 -16.62 13.76
C ALA A 152 5.17 -17.08 15.17
N GLU A 153 6.42 -17.47 15.38
CA GLU A 153 6.91 -17.91 16.68
C GLU A 153 6.92 -16.78 17.72
N GLN A 154 7.25 -15.56 17.30
CA GLN A 154 7.21 -14.40 18.19
C GLN A 154 5.77 -14.12 18.66
N CYS A 155 4.81 -14.17 17.76
CA CYS A 155 3.39 -14.00 18.09
C CYS A 155 2.91 -15.09 19.06
N LEU A 156 3.29 -16.35 18.84
CA LEU A 156 2.88 -17.47 19.70
C LEU A 156 3.45 -17.38 21.12
N ARG A 157 4.68 -16.87 21.27
CA ARG A 157 5.33 -16.67 22.58
C ARG A 157 4.87 -15.39 23.28
N SER A 158 4.26 -14.47 22.55
CA SER A 158 3.80 -13.19 23.10
C SER A 158 2.49 -13.37 23.86
N PRO A 159 2.36 -12.82 25.09
CA PRO A 159 1.07 -12.74 25.77
C PRO A 159 0.16 -11.66 25.15
N GLN A 160 0.68 -10.84 24.23
CA GLN A 160 -0.06 -9.78 23.56
C GLN A 160 -0.70 -10.30 22.27
N ILE A 161 -1.92 -9.86 22.01
CA ILE A 161 -2.67 -10.15 20.78
C ILE A 161 -2.51 -9.03 19.74
N THR A 162 -1.46 -8.23 19.88
CA THR A 162 -1.15 -7.10 19.01
C THR A 162 0.25 -7.29 18.44
N LEU A 163 0.39 -7.18 17.11
CA LEU A 163 1.68 -7.18 16.42
C LEU A 163 2.01 -5.74 16.00
N PRO A 164 3.10 -5.15 16.53
CA PRO A 164 3.48 -3.79 16.16
C PRO A 164 3.74 -3.62 14.66
N GLU A 165 3.27 -2.53 14.08
CA GLU A 165 3.56 -2.14 12.70
C GLU A 165 3.79 -0.62 12.62
N CYS A 166 4.72 -0.24 11.75
CA CYS A 166 4.87 1.14 11.31
C CYS A 166 4.55 1.23 9.81
N THR A 167 3.60 2.08 9.43
CA THR A 167 3.29 2.34 8.01
C THR A 167 3.74 3.73 7.63
N GLY A 168 4.47 3.82 6.52
CA GLY A 168 4.84 5.07 5.88
C GLY A 168 3.75 5.60 4.97
N ILE A 169 3.60 6.91 4.94
CA ILE A 169 2.67 7.63 4.09
C ILE A 169 3.45 8.72 3.39
N TRP A 170 3.59 8.58 2.07
CA TRP A 170 4.21 9.58 1.21
C TRP A 170 3.12 10.32 0.45
N TRP A 171 3.20 11.64 0.35
CA TRP A 171 2.25 12.40 -0.46
C TRP A 171 2.90 13.52 -1.27
N LYS A 172 2.28 13.83 -2.40
CA LYS A 172 2.65 14.96 -3.26
C LYS A 172 1.41 15.56 -3.90
N ARG A 173 1.36 16.89 -3.95
CA ARG A 173 0.38 17.64 -4.73
C ARG A 173 0.99 18.02 -6.09
N PHE A 174 0.25 17.83 -7.17
CA PHE A 174 0.66 18.15 -8.54
C PHE A 174 -0.02 19.40 -9.07
#